data_AF-A0A1D8FVI3-F1
#
_entry.id   AF-A0A1D8FVI3-F1
#
_cell.length_a   1.000
_cell.length_b   1.000
_cell.length_c   1.000
_cell.angle_alpha   90.00
_cell.angle_beta   90.00
_cell.angle_gamma   90.00
#
_symmetry.space_group_name_H-M   'P 1'
#
loop_
_entity.id
_entity.type
_entity.pdbx_description
1 polymer ?
#
loop_
_entity_poly.entity_id
_entity_poly.type
_entity_poly.pdbx_seq_one_letter_code
_entity_poly.pdbx_strand_id
1 'polypeptide(L)'
;MPWPMAFVVAPLVLHRPTRRALPTSTRTHLTNWVADHPALVAGLAARSTSLAPAVREGLRFGLRHQMLTIEQGSLKSRIPSKSRTEGELADLIKAASLIGRWTAKSDNPSTVFALLGVRP
;
A
#
# COMPACT_ATOMS: atom_id res chain seq x y z
N MET A 1 -7.48 -2.17 6.08
CA MET A 1 -7.57 -1.20 4.98
C MET A 1 -8.59 -1.69 3.98
N PRO A 2 -9.32 -0.83 3.25
CA PRO A 2 -10.19 -1.28 2.16
C PRO A 2 -9.42 -2.17 1.19
N TRP A 3 -9.99 -3.32 0.80
CA TRP A 3 -9.26 -4.33 0.03
C TRP A 3 -8.64 -3.83 -1.29
N PRO A 4 -9.26 -2.90 -2.06
CA PRO A 4 -8.65 -2.41 -3.30
C PRO A 4 -7.34 -1.66 -3.06
N MET A 5 -7.15 -1.10 -1.86
CA MET A 5 -5.92 -0.37 -1.50
C MET A 5 -4.68 -1.26 -1.50
N ALA A 6 -4.83 -2.58 -1.47
CA ALA A 6 -3.70 -3.51 -1.63
C ALA A 6 -2.94 -3.26 -2.95
N PHE A 7 -3.61 -2.82 -4.01
CA PHE A 7 -3.01 -2.59 -5.34
C PHE A 7 -2.10 -1.37 -5.41
N VAL A 8 -2.15 -0.45 -4.44
CA VAL A 8 -1.24 0.70 -4.37
C VAL A 8 -0.08 0.51 -3.41
N VAL A 9 -0.10 -0.52 -2.56
CA VAL A 9 0.97 -0.76 -1.58
C VAL A 9 2.29 -1.13 -2.26
N ALA A 10 2.30 -2.18 -3.07
CA ALA A 10 3.50 -2.64 -3.77
C ALA A 10 4.16 -1.55 -4.65
N PRO A 11 3.44 -0.81 -5.51
CA PRO A 11 4.06 0.20 -6.37
C PRO A 11 4.59 1.43 -5.62
N LEU A 12 4.09 1.73 -4.40
CA LEU A 12 4.64 2.77 -3.52
C LEU A 12 5.88 2.31 -2.76
N VAL A 13 5.91 1.03 -2.36
CA VAL A 13 6.93 0.49 -1.45
C VAL A 13 8.13 -0.10 -2.21
N LEU A 14 7.92 -0.75 -3.35
CA LEU A 14 8.99 -1.38 -4.12
C LEU A 14 9.81 -0.35 -4.92
N HIS A 15 9.18 0.75 -5.34
CA HIS A 15 9.90 1.84 -6.01
C HIS A 15 10.73 2.64 -5.00
N ARG A 16 12.05 2.41 -4.98
CA ARG A 16 12.97 2.95 -3.97
C ARG A 16 12.89 4.48 -3.77
N PRO A 17 12.82 5.33 -4.81
CA PRO A 17 12.64 6.78 -4.63
C PRO A 17 11.34 7.12 -3.89
N THR A 18 10.23 6.46 -4.26
CA THR A 18 8.95 6.64 -3.57
C THR A 18 9.04 6.21 -2.11
N ARG A 19 9.59 5.02 -1.84
CA ARG A 19 9.75 4.51 -0.47
C ARG A 19 10.55 5.44 0.42
N ARG A 20 11.65 6.02 -0.09
CA ARG A 20 12.50 6.96 0.66
C ARG A 20 11.83 8.30 0.95
N ALA A 21 10.89 8.70 0.10
CA ALA A 21 10.10 9.92 0.29
C ALA A 21 8.87 9.72 1.20
N LEU A 22 8.54 8.48 1.58
CA LEU A 22 7.41 8.24 2.49
C LEU A 22 7.71 8.84 3.87
N PRO A 23 6.71 9.42 4.55
CA PRO A 23 6.89 9.94 5.88
C PRO A 23 7.08 8.80 6.87
N THR A 24 7.66 9.13 8.03
CA THR A 24 7.94 8.15 9.08
C THR A 24 6.70 7.77 9.90
N SER A 25 5.60 8.54 9.79
CA SER A 25 4.37 8.35 10.56
C SER A 25 3.13 8.76 9.76
N THR A 26 1.95 8.39 10.27
CA THR A 26 0.66 8.76 9.65
C THR A 26 0.19 10.17 9.99
N ARG A 27 1.08 11.05 10.49
CA ARG A 27 0.75 12.46 10.81
C ARG A 27 0.63 13.30 9.56
N THR A 28 1.49 13.07 8.57
CA THR A 28 1.36 13.67 7.24
C THR A 28 0.14 13.08 6.56
N HIS A 29 -0.76 13.91 6.05
CA HIS A 29 -1.90 13.45 5.26
C HIS A 29 -1.47 13.04 3.86
N LEU A 30 -2.14 12.04 3.28
CA LEU A 30 -1.82 11.54 1.94
C LEU A 30 -1.91 12.65 0.88
N THR A 31 -2.91 13.53 0.99
CA THR A 31 -3.13 14.68 0.11
C THR A 31 -1.92 15.61 0.07
N ASN A 32 -1.37 15.93 1.25
CA ASN A 32 -0.21 16.82 1.36
C ASN A 32 1.03 16.14 0.77
N TRP A 33 1.23 14.86 1.08
CA TRP A 33 2.35 14.11 0.52
C TRP A 33 2.31 14.03 -1.01
N VAL A 34 1.12 13.82 -1.58
CA VAL A 34 0.91 13.82 -3.04
C VAL A 34 1.26 15.19 -3.64
N ALA A 35 0.80 16.29 -3.01
CA ALA A 35 1.09 17.65 -3.46
C ALA A 35 2.58 17.98 -3.43
N ASP A 36 3.31 17.47 -2.43
CA ASP A 36 4.74 17.68 -2.27
C ASP A 36 5.60 16.81 -3.21
N HIS A 37 5.05 15.71 -3.76
CA HIS A 37 5.79 14.73 -4.54
C HIS A 37 5.13 14.35 -5.90
N PRO A 38 4.72 15.33 -6.73
CA PRO A 38 3.94 15.06 -7.95
C PRO A 38 4.69 14.15 -8.95
N ALA A 39 6.02 14.30 -9.06
CA ALA A 39 6.84 13.47 -9.95
C ALA A 39 6.85 11.98 -9.53
N LEU A 40 6.79 11.69 -8.23
CA LEU A 40 6.74 10.31 -7.74
C LEU A 40 5.36 9.67 -8.01
N VAL A 41 4.30 10.48 -7.94
CA VAL A 41 2.92 10.08 -8.21
C VAL A 41 2.67 9.88 -9.71
N ALA A 42 3.26 10.69 -10.59
CA ALA A 42 3.07 10.59 -12.04
C ALA A 42 3.35 9.18 -12.61
N GLY A 43 4.39 8.50 -12.12
CA GLY A 43 4.72 7.13 -12.54
C GLY A 43 3.94 6.03 -11.82
N LEU A 44 3.09 6.35 -10.84
CA LEU A 44 2.47 5.37 -9.97
C LEU A 44 1.44 4.50 -10.71
N ALA A 45 0.64 5.09 -11.60
CA ALA A 45 -0.35 4.38 -12.39
C ALA A 45 0.26 3.20 -13.18
N ALA A 46 1.32 3.46 -13.93
CA ALA A 46 2.01 2.44 -14.72
C ALA A 46 2.58 1.31 -13.84
N ARG A 47 3.16 1.65 -12.69
CA ARG A 47 3.67 0.66 -11.72
C ARG A 47 2.53 -0.17 -11.12
N SER A 48 1.41 0.44 -10.77
CA SER A 48 0.22 -0.25 -10.25
C SER A 48 -0.31 -1.26 -11.25
N THR A 49 -0.44 -0.88 -12.54
CA THR A 49 -0.86 -1.81 -13.60
C THR A 49 0.14 -2.96 -13.78
N SER A 50 1.44 -2.67 -13.81
CA SER A 50 2.49 -3.68 -13.99
C SER A 50 2.54 -4.68 -12.82
N LEU A 51 2.33 -4.23 -11.58
CA LEU A 51 2.40 -5.07 -10.39
C LEU A 51 1.06 -5.73 -10.02
N ALA A 52 -0.05 -5.35 -10.64
CA ALA A 52 -1.37 -5.87 -10.33
C ALA A 52 -1.47 -7.42 -10.40
N PRO A 53 -0.85 -8.13 -11.37
CA PRO A 53 -0.85 -9.59 -11.38
C PRO A 53 -0.18 -10.19 -10.14
N ALA A 54 1.00 -9.71 -9.77
CA ALA A 54 1.75 -10.20 -8.61
C ALA A 54 1.02 -9.92 -7.29
N VAL A 55 0.43 -8.72 -7.14
CA VAL A 55 -0.41 -8.38 -5.98
C VAL A 55 -1.62 -9.32 -5.89
N ARG A 56 -2.27 -9.61 -7.02
CA ARG A 56 -3.44 -10.51 -7.06
C ARG A 56 -3.07 -11.93 -6.65
N GLU A 57 -1.92 -12.44 -7.09
CA GLU A 57 -1.44 -13.75 -6.65
C GLU A 57 -1.12 -13.77 -5.15
N GLY A 58 -0.42 -12.76 -4.64
CA GLY A 58 -0.13 -12.64 -3.21
C GLY A 58 -1.39 -12.56 -2.35
N LEU A 59 -2.40 -11.81 -2.80
CA LEU A 59 -3.71 -11.76 -2.14
C LEU A 59 -4.40 -13.12 -2.15
N ARG A 60 -4.46 -13.81 -3.30
CA ARG A 60 -5.06 -15.16 -3.39
C ARG A 60 -4.35 -16.15 -2.48
N PHE A 61 -3.01 -16.14 -2.47
CA PHE A 61 -2.22 -16.97 -1.58
C PHE A 61 -2.54 -16.68 -0.12
N GLY A 62 -2.46 -15.41 0.28
CA GLY A 62 -2.72 -15.02 1.67
C GLY A 62 -4.14 -15.34 2.14
N LEU A 63 -5.14 -15.17 1.27
CA LEU A 63 -6.54 -15.52 1.57
C LEU A 63 -6.73 -17.04 1.65
N ARG A 64 -6.20 -17.80 0.69
CA ARG A 64 -6.31 -19.27 0.65
C ARG A 64 -5.69 -19.93 1.88
N HIS A 65 -4.56 -19.39 2.35
CA HIS A 65 -3.83 -19.89 3.51
C HIS A 65 -4.21 -19.19 4.82
N GLN A 66 -5.30 -18.41 4.83
CA GLN A 66 -5.82 -17.71 6.01
C GLN A 66 -4.82 -16.76 6.70
N MET A 67 -3.78 -16.35 5.98
CA MET A 67 -2.83 -15.31 6.42
C MET A 67 -3.47 -13.92 6.31
N LEU A 68 -4.42 -13.76 5.38
CA LEU A 68 -5.23 -12.57 5.19
C LEU A 68 -6.72 -12.95 5.27
N THR A 69 -7.56 -12.02 5.72
CA THR A 69 -9.02 -12.12 5.62
C THR A 69 -9.63 -10.84 5.06
N ILE A 70 -10.78 -10.97 4.42
CA ILE A 70 -11.61 -9.82 4.02
C ILE A 70 -12.84 -9.81 4.92
N GLU A 71 -13.00 -8.74 5.67
CA GLU A 71 -14.13 -8.53 6.59
C GLU A 71 -14.72 -7.16 6.29
N GLN A 72 -16.01 -7.11 5.94
CA GLN A 72 -16.71 -5.87 5.59
C GLN A 72 -15.97 -5.04 4.51
N GLY A 73 -15.45 -5.70 3.47
CA GLY A 73 -14.69 -5.05 2.39
C GLY A 73 -13.28 -4.58 2.77
N SER A 74 -12.85 -4.80 4.03
CA SER A 74 -11.51 -4.49 4.50
C SER A 74 -10.61 -5.72 4.55
N LEU A 75 -9.40 -5.58 4.00
CA LEU A 75 -8.33 -6.55 4.15
C LEU A 75 -7.69 -6.42 5.55
N LYS A 76 -7.59 -7.56 6.25
CA LYS A 76 -6.94 -7.72 7.55
C LYS A 76 -5.86 -8.80 7.48
N SER A 77 -4.79 -8.61 8.24
CA SER A 77 -3.73 -9.62 8.40
C SER A 77 -4.01 -10.47 9.63
N ARG A 78 -3.78 -11.78 9.52
CA ARG A 78 -3.74 -12.75 10.63
C ARG A 78 -2.31 -13.15 10.99
N ILE A 79 -1.33 -12.66 10.25
CA ILE A 79 0.08 -12.92 10.51
C ILE A 79 0.52 -12.10 11.74
N PRO A 80 1.21 -12.70 12.71
CA PRO A 80 1.79 -11.97 13.84
C PRO A 80 2.73 -10.86 13.36
N SER A 81 2.66 -9.67 13.95
CA SER A 81 3.52 -8.54 13.53
C SER A 81 5.01 -8.76 13.85
N LYS A 82 5.33 -9.72 14.71
CA LYS A 82 6.70 -10.07 15.13
C LYS A 82 7.32 -11.11 14.19
N SER A 83 7.54 -10.73 12.94
CA SER A 83 8.51 -11.42 12.09
C SER A 83 9.88 -10.79 12.34
N ARG A 84 10.87 -11.58 12.80
CA ARG A 84 12.28 -11.14 12.85
C ARG A 84 12.75 -10.96 11.42
N THR A 85 12.56 -9.75 10.91
CA THR A 85 12.89 -9.39 9.54
C THR A 85 13.95 -8.32 9.63
N GLU A 86 15.06 -8.51 8.93
CA GLU A 86 16.22 -7.62 8.97
C GLU A 86 16.50 -7.05 7.58
N GLY A 87 17.27 -5.97 7.52
CA GLY A 87 17.67 -5.31 6.28
C GLY A 87 16.50 -4.72 5.48
N GLU A 88 16.63 -4.69 4.15
CA GLU A 88 15.68 -4.03 3.25
C GLU A 88 14.26 -4.60 3.36
N LEU A 89 14.11 -5.89 3.69
CA LEU A 89 12.80 -6.50 3.87
C LEU A 89 12.05 -5.90 5.07
N ALA A 90 12.76 -5.59 6.16
CA ALA A 90 12.18 -4.90 7.31
C ALA A 90 11.64 -3.50 6.93
N ASP A 91 12.41 -2.77 6.12
CA ASP A 91 12.03 -1.43 5.64
C ASP A 91 10.82 -1.49 4.71
N LEU A 92 10.75 -2.50 3.83
CA LEU A 92 9.60 -2.76 2.95
C LEU A 92 8.34 -3.04 3.78
N ILE A 93 8.43 -3.91 4.78
CA ILE A 93 7.28 -4.24 5.65
C ILE A 93 6.82 -3.02 6.45
N LYS A 94 7.77 -2.22 6.96
CA LYS A 94 7.47 -0.98 7.70
C LYS A 94 6.76 0.04 6.82
N ALA A 95 7.24 0.24 5.59
CA ALA A 95 6.61 1.12 4.61
C ALA A 95 5.23 0.62 4.20
N ALA A 96 5.06 -0.68 3.92
CA ALA A 96 3.76 -1.28 3.62
C ALA A 96 2.75 -1.08 4.76
N SER A 97 3.19 -1.24 6.00
CA SER A 97 2.37 -1.00 7.20
C SER A 97 1.93 0.46 7.33
N LEU A 98 2.79 1.41 6.97
CA LEU A 98 2.42 2.83 6.90
C LEU A 98 1.34 3.08 5.85
N ILE A 99 1.52 2.61 4.62
CA ILE A 99 0.54 2.79 3.53
C ILE A 99 -0.80 2.16 3.90
N GLY A 100 -0.79 0.95 4.48
CA GLY A 100 -2.01 0.30 4.95
C GLY A 100 -2.76 1.12 6.01
N ARG A 101 -2.04 1.72 6.97
CA ARG A 101 -2.66 2.63 7.96
C ARG A 101 -3.14 3.92 7.34
N TRP A 102 -2.42 4.48 6.37
CA TRP A 102 -2.83 5.71 5.69
C TRP A 102 -4.13 5.54 4.91
N THR A 103 -4.20 4.49 4.11
CA THR A 103 -5.37 4.17 3.30
C THR A 103 -6.56 3.69 4.14
N ALA A 104 -6.32 3.10 5.32
CA ALA A 104 -7.38 2.71 6.25
C ALA A 104 -8.12 3.88 6.90
N LYS A 105 -7.55 5.10 6.88
CA LYS A 105 -8.21 6.31 7.39
C LYS A 105 -9.13 6.98 6.37
N SER A 106 -9.15 6.50 5.12
CA SER A 106 -9.99 7.09 4.08
C SER A 106 -11.33 6.37 4.00
N ASP A 107 -12.41 7.13 4.11
CA ASP A 107 -13.78 6.62 3.97
C ASP A 107 -14.14 6.31 2.51
N ASN A 108 -13.37 6.82 1.54
CA ASN A 108 -13.64 6.66 0.13
C ASN A 108 -12.38 6.21 -0.65
N PRO A 109 -12.21 4.90 -0.91
CA PRO A 109 -11.09 4.35 -1.68
C PRO A 109 -10.94 4.97 -3.07
N SER A 110 -12.04 5.33 -3.74
CA SER A 110 -12.00 5.94 -5.08
C SER A 110 -11.33 7.32 -5.05
N THR A 111 -11.49 8.08 -3.96
CA THR A 111 -10.80 9.36 -3.76
C THR A 111 -9.29 9.16 -3.61
N VAL A 112 -8.89 8.12 -2.86
CA VAL A 112 -7.46 7.77 -2.71
C VAL A 112 -6.84 7.38 -4.04
N PHE A 113 -7.52 6.55 -4.83
CA PHE A 113 -7.07 6.18 -6.17
C PHE A 113 -6.93 7.40 -7.08
N ALA A 114 -7.93 8.29 -7.09
CA ALA A 114 -7.89 9.53 -7.87
C ALA A 114 -6.71 10.43 -7.48
N LEU A 115 -6.47 10.64 -6.18
CA LEU A 115 -5.32 11.40 -5.67
C LEU A 115 -3.98 10.80 -6.11
N LEU A 116 -3.91 9.47 -6.18
CA LEU A 116 -2.72 8.74 -6.60
C LEU A 116 -2.58 8.63 -8.13
N GLY A 117 -3.53 9.17 -8.90
CA GLY A 117 -3.56 9.04 -10.36
C GLY A 117 -3.76 7.60 -10.85
N VAL A 118 -4.27 6.71 -10.00
CA VAL A 118 -4.50 5.29 -10.30
C VAL A 118 -5.99 5.09 -10.56
N ARG A 119 -6.33 4.30 -11.59
CA ARG A 119 -7.73 3.93 -11.85
C ARG A 119 -8.11 2.72 -10.98
N PRO A 120 -9.25 2.75 -10.25
CA PRO A 120 -9.73 1.65 -9.41
C PRO A 120 -9.92 0.34 -10.16
#